data_AF-A0A7U6KQX6-F1
#
_entry.id   AF-A0A7U6KQX6-F1
#
_cell.length_a   1.000
_cell.length_b   1.000
_cell.length_c   1.000
_cell.angle_alpha   90.00
_cell.angle_beta   90.00
_cell.angle_gamma   90.00
#
_symmetry.space_group_name_H-M   'P 1'
#
loop_
_entity.id
_entity.type
_entity.pdbx_description
1 polymer ?
#
loop_
_entity_poly.entity_id
_entity_poly.type
_entity_poly.pdbx_seq_one_letter_code
_entity_poly.pdbx_strand_id
1 'polypeptide(L)'
;MLMAIGELFNKGWVEWVSAMTYQAASGSGANNMRELISGMGVLHDAVQDELANPASAILDIDKKIAQTQRSADFPTQYFGVPLAGSLIPYIDVQLENKQSKEEWKGGVETNKILGNDEASTIPIDGMCVRVGAMRCHAQGLTIKLKKISL
;
A
#
# COMPACT_ATOMS: atom_id res chain seq x y z
N MET A 1 1.87 11.38 -5.70
CA MET A 1 2.62 11.19 -6.96
C MET A 1 2.95 12.52 -7.65
N LEU A 2 1.96 13.30 -8.12
CA LEU A 2 2.23 14.53 -8.90
C LEU A 2 3.05 15.59 -8.16
N MET A 3 2.93 15.68 -6.83
CA MET A 3 3.82 16.56 -6.06
C MET A 3 5.30 16.17 -6.12
N ALA A 4 5.61 14.89 -6.37
CA ALA A 4 6.99 14.39 -6.41
C ALA A 4 7.59 14.41 -7.83
N ILE A 5 6.79 14.06 -8.84
CA ILE A 5 7.28 13.89 -10.22
C ILE A 5 6.50 14.72 -11.25
N GLY A 6 5.70 15.70 -10.81
CA GLY A 6 4.83 16.50 -11.67
C GLY A 6 5.58 17.23 -12.78
N GLU A 7 6.82 17.64 -12.54
CA GLU A 7 7.63 18.31 -13.57
C GLU A 7 7.97 17.42 -14.77
N LEU A 8 8.07 16.09 -14.58
CA LEU A 8 8.24 15.17 -15.70
C LEU A 8 7.00 15.18 -16.62
N PHE A 9 5.81 15.32 -16.03
CA PHE A 9 4.56 15.46 -16.79
C PHE A 9 4.46 16.83 -17.47
N ASN A 10 4.79 17.91 -16.75
CA ASN A 10 4.77 19.28 -17.31
C ASN A 10 5.67 19.43 -18.53
N LYS A 11 6.83 18.75 -18.53
CA LYS A 11 7.75 18.72 -19.69
C LYS A 11 7.30 17.78 -20.81
N GLY A 12 6.19 17.06 -20.63
CA GLY A 12 5.69 16.08 -21.58
C GLY A 12 6.57 14.85 -21.74
N TRP A 13 7.48 14.60 -20.79
CA TRP A 13 8.51 13.55 -20.88
C TRP A 13 7.98 12.17 -20.53
N VAL A 14 6.90 12.07 -19.77
CA VAL A 14 6.31 10.80 -19.37
C VAL A 14 5.56 10.17 -20.55
N GLU A 15 5.89 8.92 -20.87
CA GLU A 15 5.12 8.09 -21.78
C GLU A 15 4.10 7.23 -21.03
N TRP A 16 4.53 6.56 -19.95
CA TRP A 16 3.65 5.85 -19.03
C TRP A 16 4.28 5.72 -17.64
N VAL A 17 3.46 5.44 -16.62
CA VAL A 17 3.90 5.13 -15.26
C VAL A 17 3.27 3.83 -14.77
N SER A 18 4.08 2.95 -14.19
CA SER A 18 3.61 1.84 -13.36
C SER A 18 3.93 2.15 -11.89
N ALA A 19 2.92 2.18 -11.03
CA ALA A 19 3.03 2.58 -9.63
C ALA A 19 2.71 1.42 -8.66
N MET A 20 3.71 0.93 -7.94
CA MET A 20 3.55 -0.03 -6.85
C MET A 20 3.47 0.73 -5.54
N THR A 21 2.32 0.75 -4.88
CA THR A 21 2.10 1.63 -3.72
C THR A 21 2.22 0.89 -2.40
N TYR A 22 2.63 1.64 -1.37
CA TYR A 22 2.71 1.20 0.03
C TYR A 22 1.85 2.18 0.83
N GLN A 23 0.55 1.95 0.81
CA GLN A 23 -0.41 2.86 1.42
C GLN A 23 -0.57 2.61 2.92
N ALA A 24 -0.69 3.70 3.68
CA ALA A 24 -0.85 3.69 5.13
C ALA A 24 -2.29 3.44 5.58
N ALA A 25 -2.46 3.01 6.83
CA ALA A 25 -3.76 2.78 7.47
C ALA A 25 -4.66 4.03 7.51
N SER A 26 -4.09 5.24 7.59
CA SER A 26 -4.88 6.48 7.60
C SER A 26 -5.79 6.65 6.38
N GLY A 27 -5.43 6.05 5.23
CA GLY A 27 -6.26 6.08 4.01
C GLY A 27 -7.60 5.35 4.18
N SER A 28 -7.72 4.46 5.17
CA SER A 28 -8.96 3.77 5.52
C SER A 28 -9.67 4.39 6.74
N GLY A 29 -9.06 5.36 7.41
CA GLY A 29 -9.66 6.11 8.53
C GLY A 29 -9.06 5.82 9.91
N ALA A 30 -9.54 6.55 10.91
CA ALA A 30 -8.96 6.55 12.26
C ALA A 30 -9.09 5.20 12.99
N ASN A 31 -10.18 4.47 12.77
CA ASN A 31 -10.37 3.16 13.40
C ASN A 31 -9.38 2.12 12.86
N ASN A 32 -9.10 2.14 11.56
CA ASN A 32 -8.08 1.31 10.94
C ASN A 32 -6.66 1.60 11.48
N MET A 33 -6.36 2.87 11.76
CA MET A 33 -5.09 3.24 12.41
C MET A 33 -4.99 2.68 13.83
N ARG A 34 -6.09 2.70 14.60
CA ARG A 34 -6.14 2.08 15.93
C ARG A 34 -5.98 0.57 15.83
N GLU A 35 -6.69 -0.08 14.91
CA GLU A 35 -6.58 -1.52 14.67
C GLU A 35 -5.15 -1.95 14.32
N LEU A 36 -4.44 -1.18 13.50
CA LEU A 36 -3.03 -1.43 13.20
C LEU A 36 -2.16 -1.44 14.47
N ILE A 37 -2.28 -0.42 15.33
CA ILE A 37 -1.52 -0.33 16.58
C ILE A 37 -1.90 -1.48 17.53
N SER A 38 -3.20 -1.77 17.68
CA SER A 38 -3.67 -2.89 18.49
C SER A 38 -3.09 -4.22 18.01
N GLY A 39 -3.09 -4.46 16.69
CA GLY A 39 -2.49 -5.66 16.09
C GLY A 39 -0.98 -5.76 16.36
N MET A 40 -0.25 -4.64 16.31
CA MET A 40 1.18 -4.62 16.68
C MET A 40 1.40 -5.01 18.15
N GLY A 41 0.55 -4.52 19.06
CA GLY A 41 0.59 -4.89 20.48
C GLY A 41 0.34 -6.39 20.69
N VAL A 42 -0.72 -6.93 20.08
CA VAL A 42 -1.07 -8.36 20.17
C VAL A 42 0.07 -9.27 19.70
N LEU A 43 0.76 -8.90 18.61
CA LEU A 43 1.92 -9.66 18.14
C LEU A 43 3.09 -9.62 19.12
N HIS A 44 3.43 -8.44 19.64
CA HIS A 44 4.49 -8.28 20.63
C HIS A 44 4.20 -9.09 21.90
N ASP A 45 2.98 -8.96 22.44
CA ASP A 45 2.60 -9.57 23.70
C ASP A 45 2.66 -11.10 23.66
N ALA A 46 2.41 -11.70 22.49
CA ALA A 46 2.45 -13.14 22.28
C ALA A 46 3.87 -13.75 22.39
N VAL A 47 4.92 -12.94 22.25
CA VAL A 47 6.33 -13.40 22.21
C VAL A 47 7.26 -12.58 23.10
N GLN A 48 6.72 -11.70 23.96
CA GLN A 48 7.52 -10.77 24.77
C GLN A 48 8.56 -11.49 25.66
N ASP A 49 8.20 -12.64 26.21
CA ASP A 49 9.09 -13.43 27.08
C ASP A 49 10.24 -14.05 26.29
N GLU A 50 9.96 -14.58 25.09
CA GLU A 50 11.00 -15.08 24.20
C GLU A 50 11.90 -13.96 23.69
N LEU A 51 11.34 -12.79 23.37
CA LEU A 51 12.10 -11.62 22.94
C LEU A 51 13.05 -11.10 24.04
N ALA A 52 12.64 -11.19 25.31
CA ALA A 52 13.48 -10.81 26.44
C ALA A 52 14.64 -11.80 26.69
N ASN A 53 14.55 -13.02 26.16
CA ASN A 53 15.58 -14.05 26.31
C ASN A 53 16.44 -14.17 25.04
N PRO A 54 17.72 -13.72 25.04
CA PRO A 54 18.58 -13.78 23.86
C PRO A 54 18.94 -15.22 23.42
N ALA A 55 18.67 -16.23 24.25
CA ALA A 55 18.88 -17.64 23.93
C ALA A 55 17.63 -18.31 23.31
N SER A 56 16.50 -17.60 23.19
CA SER A 56 15.29 -18.15 22.57
C SER A 56 15.50 -18.48 21.09
N ALA A 57 14.83 -19.51 20.61
CA ALA A 57 14.90 -19.90 19.21
C ALA A 57 13.99 -19.00 18.36
N ILE A 58 14.56 -18.35 17.34
CA ILE A 58 13.79 -17.43 16.49
C ILE A 58 12.65 -18.12 15.72
N LEU A 59 12.77 -19.43 15.44
CA LEU A 59 11.71 -20.19 14.78
C LEU A 59 10.50 -20.44 15.70
N ASP A 60 10.71 -20.50 17.02
CA ASP A 60 9.60 -20.60 17.98
C ASP A 60 8.85 -19.27 18.08
N ILE A 61 9.57 -18.14 18.03
CA ILE A 61 9.00 -16.80 17.94
C ILE A 61 8.18 -16.65 16.65
N ASP A 62 8.75 -16.96 15.48
CA ASP A 62 8.08 -16.86 14.19
C ASP A 62 6.80 -17.71 14.15
N LYS A 63 6.87 -18.96 14.64
CA LYS A 63 5.71 -19.85 14.74
C LYS A 63 4.60 -19.24 15.60
N LYS A 64 4.93 -18.69 16.76
CA LYS A 64 3.96 -18.02 17.64
C LYS A 64 3.33 -16.80 16.96
N ILE A 65 4.14 -15.95 16.33
CA ILE A 65 3.66 -14.78 15.56
C ILE A 65 2.66 -15.21 14.49
N ALA A 66 3.01 -16.21 13.67
CA ALA A 66 2.14 -16.70 12.60
C ALA A 66 0.85 -17.33 13.13
N GLN A 67 0.90 -18.04 14.28
CA GLN A 67 -0.28 -18.60 14.93
C GLN A 67 -1.19 -17.52 15.50
N THR A 68 -0.61 -16.53 16.19
CA THR A 68 -1.34 -15.38 16.75
C THR A 68 -2.00 -14.56 15.65
N GLN A 69 -1.30 -14.28 14.56
CA GLN A 69 -1.85 -13.51 13.44
C GLN A 69 -3.04 -14.21 12.76
N ARG A 70 -3.09 -15.55 12.79
CA ARG A 70 -4.17 -16.37 12.21
C ARG A 70 -5.26 -16.75 13.22
N SER A 71 -5.14 -16.34 14.47
CA SER A 71 -6.12 -16.67 15.50
C SER A 71 -7.41 -15.89 15.28
N ALA A 72 -8.52 -16.42 15.81
CA ALA A 72 -9.81 -15.75 15.74
C ALA A 72 -9.85 -14.44 16.57
N ASP A 73 -8.94 -14.30 17.53
CA ASP A 73 -8.87 -13.16 18.45
C ASP A 73 -8.00 -12.01 17.89
N PHE A 74 -7.36 -12.20 16.72
CA PHE A 74 -6.55 -11.15 16.12
C PHE A 74 -7.45 -9.98 15.63
N PRO A 75 -7.11 -8.72 15.94
CA PRO A 75 -7.96 -7.58 15.60
C PRO A 75 -7.99 -7.37 14.08
N THR A 76 -9.14 -7.66 13.48
CA THR A 76 -9.38 -7.58 12.02
C THR A 76 -10.75 -6.96 11.69
N GLN A 77 -11.41 -6.31 12.64
CA GLN A 77 -12.76 -5.78 12.48
C GLN A 77 -12.88 -4.78 11.31
N TYR A 78 -11.89 -3.91 11.12
CA TYR A 78 -11.94 -2.82 10.15
C TYR A 78 -11.21 -3.13 8.84
N PHE A 79 -10.16 -3.95 8.85
CA PHE A 79 -9.49 -4.41 7.63
C PHE A 79 -10.04 -5.73 7.07
N GLY A 80 -10.77 -6.50 7.86
CA GLY A 80 -11.25 -7.86 7.53
C GLY A 80 -10.16 -8.94 7.60
N VAL A 81 -8.88 -8.56 7.54
CA VAL A 81 -7.71 -9.43 7.63
C VAL A 81 -6.57 -8.73 8.37
N PRO A 82 -5.56 -9.46 8.86
CA PRO A 82 -4.42 -8.87 9.57
C PRO A 82 -3.62 -7.90 8.70
N LEU A 83 -3.37 -6.69 9.21
CA LEU A 83 -2.42 -5.73 8.61
C LEU A 83 -1.08 -5.69 9.37
N ALA A 84 -1.10 -5.73 10.70
CA ALA A 84 0.13 -5.75 11.49
C ALA A 84 0.92 -7.03 11.18
N GLY A 85 2.20 -6.88 10.82
CA GLY A 85 3.04 -7.99 10.36
C GLY A 85 2.65 -8.58 8.99
N SER A 86 1.87 -7.86 8.18
CA SER A 86 1.38 -8.32 6.87
C SER A 86 1.20 -7.16 5.89
N LEU A 87 0.52 -7.42 4.77
CA LEU A 87 0.07 -6.46 3.76
C LEU A 87 -1.27 -6.92 3.15
N ILE A 88 -2.01 -5.99 2.53
CA ILE A 88 -3.29 -6.28 1.84
C ILE A 88 -3.18 -5.77 0.39
N PRO A 89 -3.09 -6.65 -0.62
CA PRO A 89 -2.83 -6.29 -2.01
C PRO A 89 -4.11 -5.96 -2.80
N TYR A 90 -5.10 -5.34 -2.15
CA TYR A 90 -6.34 -4.90 -2.77
C TYR A 90 -6.95 -3.78 -1.93
N ILE A 91 -7.26 -2.62 -2.53
CA ILE A 91 -7.83 -1.47 -1.84
C ILE A 91 -9.06 -0.98 -2.61
N ASP A 92 -10.18 -0.80 -1.90
CA ASP A 92 -11.47 -0.39 -2.48
C ASP A 92 -12.11 -1.52 -3.34
N VAL A 93 -13.27 -1.25 -3.93
CA VAL A 93 -14.09 -2.25 -4.65
C VAL A 93 -13.43 -2.73 -5.94
N GLN A 94 -13.76 -3.96 -6.36
CA GLN A 94 -13.36 -4.50 -7.67
C GLN A 94 -14.20 -3.88 -8.81
N LEU A 95 -13.53 -3.50 -9.89
CA LEU A 95 -14.14 -3.03 -11.14
C LEU A 95 -14.23 -4.15 -12.19
N GLU A 96 -15.00 -3.90 -13.26
CA GLU A 96 -15.22 -4.87 -14.35
C GLU A 96 -13.92 -5.30 -15.04
N ASN A 97 -13.00 -4.36 -15.23
CA ASN A 97 -11.68 -4.59 -15.83
C ASN A 97 -10.67 -5.25 -14.88
N LYS A 98 -11.13 -5.74 -13.70
CA LYS A 98 -10.36 -6.42 -12.65
C LYS A 98 -9.41 -5.55 -11.84
N GLN A 99 -9.26 -4.26 -12.17
CA GLN A 99 -8.61 -3.31 -11.26
C GLN A 99 -9.44 -3.15 -9.99
N SER A 100 -8.77 -2.88 -8.89
CA SER A 100 -9.40 -2.22 -7.76
C SER A 100 -9.70 -0.76 -8.12
N LYS A 101 -10.72 -0.18 -7.49
CA LYS A 101 -11.09 1.21 -7.74
C LYS A 101 -9.96 2.19 -7.38
N GLU A 102 -9.11 1.84 -6.41
CA GLU A 102 -7.95 2.66 -6.04
C GLU A 102 -6.86 2.68 -7.14
N GLU A 103 -6.63 1.56 -7.82
CA GLU A 103 -5.71 1.49 -8.97
C GLU A 103 -6.23 2.33 -10.15
N TRP A 104 -7.53 2.18 -10.44
CA TRP A 104 -8.20 2.92 -11.51
C TRP A 104 -8.14 4.45 -11.32
N LYS A 105 -8.30 4.95 -10.08
CA LYS A 105 -8.17 6.39 -9.76
C LYS A 105 -6.84 6.97 -10.22
N GLY A 106 -5.75 6.21 -10.13
CA GLY A 106 -4.42 6.68 -10.51
C GLY A 106 -4.34 7.22 -11.93
N GLY A 107 -4.94 6.50 -12.89
CA GLY A 107 -5.01 6.92 -14.29
C GLY A 107 -5.97 8.07 -14.53
N VAL A 108 -7.22 7.94 -14.09
CA VAL A 108 -8.27 8.91 -14.43
C VAL A 108 -8.08 10.24 -13.73
N GLU A 109 -7.67 10.25 -12.45
CA GLU A 109 -7.48 11.50 -11.70
C GLU A 109 -6.25 12.24 -12.18
N THR A 110 -5.15 11.54 -12.46
CA THR A 110 -3.93 12.19 -12.97
C THR A 110 -4.18 12.87 -14.32
N ASN A 111 -4.79 12.16 -15.28
CA ASN A 111 -5.05 12.75 -16.60
C ASN A 111 -6.05 13.91 -16.52
N LYS A 112 -7.06 13.81 -15.65
CA LYS A 112 -7.99 14.92 -15.38
C LYS A 112 -7.28 16.14 -14.77
N ILE A 113 -6.37 15.97 -13.83
CA ILE A 113 -5.59 17.06 -13.22
C ILE A 113 -4.68 17.73 -14.24
N LEU A 114 -4.07 16.95 -15.14
CA LEU A 114 -3.18 17.46 -16.20
C LEU A 114 -3.92 18.07 -17.39
N GLY A 115 -5.26 17.95 -17.45
CA GLY A 115 -6.06 18.45 -18.56
C GLY A 115 -5.91 17.64 -19.86
N ASN A 116 -5.45 16.39 -19.76
CA ASN A 116 -5.34 15.49 -20.90
C ASN A 116 -6.73 15.01 -21.33
N ASP A 117 -6.93 14.92 -22.64
CA ASP A 117 -8.08 14.28 -23.28
C ASP A 117 -7.76 12.82 -23.67
N GLU A 118 -8.70 12.17 -24.36
CA GLU A 118 -8.51 10.78 -24.81
C GLU A 118 -7.31 10.60 -25.75
N ALA A 119 -6.99 11.60 -26.57
CA ALA A 119 -5.88 11.54 -27.53
C ALA A 119 -4.51 11.76 -26.87
N SER A 120 -4.48 12.44 -25.73
CA SER A 120 -3.27 12.79 -24.98
C SER A 120 -3.13 12.06 -23.64
N THR A 121 -4.00 11.08 -23.38
CA THR A 121 -3.99 10.29 -22.15
C THR A 121 -2.65 9.59 -21.95
N ILE A 122 -2.07 9.80 -20.76
CA ILE A 122 -0.86 9.13 -20.31
C ILE A 122 -1.29 7.89 -19.52
N PRO A 123 -0.92 6.67 -19.95
CA PRO A 123 -1.22 5.46 -19.20
C PRO A 123 -0.54 5.47 -17.82
N ILE A 124 -1.35 5.27 -16.79
CA ILE A 124 -0.89 5.11 -15.41
C ILE A 124 -1.68 3.96 -14.81
N ASP A 125 -0.94 2.96 -14.35
CA ASP A 125 -1.50 1.74 -13.77
C ASP A 125 -0.56 1.20 -12.68
N GLY A 126 -0.96 0.16 -11.96
CA GLY A 126 -0.12 -0.50 -10.97
C GLY A 126 -0.90 -1.29 -9.95
N MET A 127 -0.28 -1.51 -8.78
CA MET A 127 -0.87 -2.26 -7.69
C MET A 127 -1.01 -1.38 -6.45
N CYS A 128 -2.21 -1.36 -5.87
CA CYS A 128 -2.48 -0.65 -4.63
C CYS A 128 -2.44 -1.58 -3.41
N VAL A 129 -1.37 -1.47 -2.61
CA VAL A 129 -1.14 -2.35 -1.45
C VAL A 129 -1.19 -1.56 -0.15
N ARG A 130 -2.00 -2.01 0.81
CA ARG A 130 -2.03 -1.47 2.17
C ARG A 130 -0.91 -2.13 2.98
N VAL A 131 -0.14 -1.32 3.70
CA VAL A 131 0.94 -1.77 4.59
C VAL A 131 0.78 -1.19 5.99
N GLY A 132 1.50 -1.75 6.96
CA GLY A 132 1.51 -1.34 8.36
C GLY A 132 2.18 0.02 8.65
N ALA A 133 1.86 1.06 7.88
CA ALA A 133 2.30 2.43 8.12
C ALA A 133 1.14 3.29 8.64
N MET A 134 1.45 4.28 9.49
CA MET A 134 0.41 5.10 10.12
C MET A 134 -0.28 6.05 9.13
N ARG A 135 0.48 6.93 8.47
CA ARG A 135 -0.10 8.06 7.71
C ARG A 135 0.61 8.52 6.44
N CYS A 136 1.72 7.88 6.05
CA CYS A 136 2.48 8.26 4.86
C CYS A 136 2.31 7.20 3.78
N HIS A 137 2.11 7.63 2.54
CA HIS A 137 2.08 6.73 1.38
C HIS A 137 3.43 6.79 0.68
N ALA A 138 4.02 5.63 0.44
CA ALA A 138 5.19 5.50 -0.43
C ALA A 138 4.78 4.85 -1.76
N GLN A 139 5.56 5.08 -2.81
CA GLN A 139 5.30 4.56 -4.15
C GLN A 139 6.63 4.19 -4.80
N GLY A 140 6.76 2.95 -5.26
CA GLY A 140 7.79 2.53 -6.21
C GLY A 140 7.29 2.78 -7.63
N LEU A 141 8.01 3.57 -8.41
CA LEU A 141 7.56 4.01 -9.73
C LEU A 141 8.50 3.48 -10.82
N THR A 142 7.94 2.79 -11.80
CA THR A 142 8.59 2.53 -13.08
C THR A 142 8.05 3.54 -14.09
N ILE A 143 8.91 4.40 -14.61
CA ILE A 143 8.52 5.50 -15.49
C ILE A 143 9.20 5.31 -16.84
N LYS A 144 8.40 5.13 -17.91
CA LYS A 144 8.94 5.22 -19.27
C LYS A 144 8.96 6.67 -19.71
N LEU A 145 10.15 7.13 -20.07
CA LEU A 145 10.34 8.47 -20.63
C LEU A 145 10.32 8.41 -22.16
N LYS A 146 9.76 9.44 -22.79
CA LYS A 146 9.88 9.66 -24.23
C LYS A 146 11.34 9.94 -24.58
N LYS A 147 11.77 9.51 -25.77
CA LYS A 147 13.10 9.85 -26.28
C LYS A 147 13.18 11.37 -26.47
N ILE A 148 14.13 12.01 -25.79
CA ILE A 148 14.43 13.42 -25.97
C ILE A 148 15.40 13.53 -27.14
N SER A 149 14.96 14.10 -28.25
CA SER A 149 15.88 14.55 -29.31
C SER A 149 16.58 15.81 -28.79
N LEU A 150 17.89 15.75 -28.61
CA LEU A 150 18.73 16.94 -28.37
C LEU A 150 18.85 17.78 -29.64
#